data_AF-K2NXY7-F1
#
_entry.id   AF-K2NXY7-F1
#
_cell.length_a   1.000
_cell.length_b   1.000
_cell.length_c   1.000
_cell.angle_alpha   90.00
_cell.angle_beta   90.00
_cell.angle_gamma   90.00
#
_symmetry.space_group_name_H-M   'P 1'
#
loop_
_entity.id
_entity.type
_entity.pdbx_description
1 polymer ?
#
loop_
_entity_poly.entity_id
_entity_poly.type
_entity_poly.pdbx_seq_one_letter_code
_entity_poly.pdbx_strand_id
1 'polypeptide(L)'
;MGADQKGARITREDTTRWRHSSRSLLPSPLAAVAGALLWGLFLGANAWVFLTFAEWRTPSRMTALVLLFFLGGTIAFPLGHIAYRLTSRRDTVEARFAAAFLSFAVMTIGVTAGLYALQYRLYYAQWHGSFLSVEWVLQFVFTTAGALYQFAVVGLRVYFPWGFAALFLLALHYAAKPR
;
A
#
# COMPACT_ATOMS: atom_id res chain seq x y z
N MET A 1 -27.73 68.79 11.51
CA MET A 1 -27.93 67.98 10.28
C MET A 1 -26.59 67.80 9.59
N GLY A 2 -26.22 66.56 9.26
CA GLY A 2 -25.01 66.26 8.48
C GLY A 2 -24.05 65.27 9.14
N ALA A 3 -24.53 64.08 9.51
CA ALA A 3 -23.68 62.93 9.80
C ALA A 3 -23.69 62.01 8.59
N ASP A 4 -22.61 61.94 7.82
CA ASP A 4 -22.38 60.82 6.90
C ASP A 4 -20.88 60.60 6.64
N GLN A 5 -20.24 59.87 7.55
CA GLN A 5 -18.92 59.24 7.38
C GLN A 5 -19.05 57.72 7.53
N LYS A 6 -19.97 57.08 6.81
CA LYS A 6 -20.06 55.61 6.76
C LYS A 6 -20.20 55.12 5.33
N GLY A 7 -19.08 54.72 4.72
CA GLY A 7 -19.15 53.98 3.47
C GLY A 7 -17.82 53.61 2.82
N ALA A 8 -16.71 54.24 3.21
CA ALA A 8 -15.38 53.96 2.66
C ALA A 8 -14.70 52.73 3.30
N ARG A 9 -15.37 51.57 3.33
CA ARG A 9 -14.74 50.31 3.77
C ARG A 9 -15.32 49.09 3.03
N ILE A 10 -15.45 49.20 1.72
CA ILE A 10 -15.75 48.07 0.85
C ILE A 10 -14.42 47.52 0.29
N THR A 11 -14.09 46.32 0.77
CA THR A 11 -13.25 45.27 0.16
C THR A 11 -11.78 45.56 -0.12
N ARG A 12 -10.94 45.32 0.90
CA ARG A 12 -9.51 45.03 0.71
C ARG A 12 -9.06 43.82 1.52
N GLU A 13 -9.89 42.78 1.62
CA GLU A 13 -9.57 41.57 2.42
C GLU A 13 -10.02 40.23 1.81
N ASP A 14 -10.25 40.12 0.49
CA ASP A 14 -10.72 38.83 -0.07
C ASP A 14 -10.01 38.34 -1.34
N THR A 15 -8.77 38.79 -1.58
CA THR A 15 -7.99 38.37 -2.76
C THR A 15 -6.97 37.26 -2.51
N THR A 16 -6.95 36.60 -1.35
CA THR A 16 -5.91 35.58 -1.06
C THR A 16 -6.38 34.29 -0.40
N ARG A 17 -7.68 33.94 -0.45
CA ARG A 17 -8.20 32.71 0.20
C ARG A 17 -8.40 31.48 -0.71
N TRP A 18 -7.85 31.48 -1.91
CA TRP A 18 -7.79 30.29 -2.75
C TRP A 18 -6.34 29.95 -3.08
N ARG A 19 -5.58 29.57 -2.05
CA ARG A 19 -4.43 28.70 -2.28
C ARG A 19 -5.02 27.39 -2.80
N HIS A 20 -5.02 27.23 -4.13
CA HIS A 20 -5.07 25.92 -4.74
C HIS A 20 -3.90 25.13 -4.16
N SER A 21 -4.16 24.36 -3.09
CA SER A 21 -3.22 23.39 -2.57
C SER A 21 -2.96 22.42 -3.72
N SER A 22 -1.77 22.52 -4.31
CA SER A 22 -1.35 21.67 -5.42
C SER A 22 -1.54 20.22 -5.00
N ARG A 23 -2.52 19.55 -5.63
CA ARG A 23 -2.85 18.14 -5.36
C ARG A 23 -1.74 17.25 -5.91
N SER A 24 -0.61 17.17 -5.21
CA SER A 24 0.39 16.17 -5.55
C SER A 24 -0.19 14.78 -5.28
N LEU A 25 -0.18 13.93 -6.30
CA LEU A 25 -0.48 12.50 -6.18
C LEU A 25 0.68 11.75 -5.51
N LEU A 26 1.89 12.32 -5.59
CA LEU A 26 3.08 11.74 -5.02
C LEU A 26 3.35 12.34 -3.63
N PRO A 27 3.77 11.52 -2.66
CA PRO A 27 4.32 12.04 -1.42
C PRO A 27 5.62 12.81 -1.73
N SER A 28 6.07 13.64 -0.80
CA SER A 28 7.42 14.23 -0.92
C SER A 28 8.45 13.10 -1.06
N PRO A 29 9.54 13.26 -1.84
CA PRO A 29 10.51 12.18 -2.06
C PRO A 29 11.03 11.54 -0.76
N LEU A 30 11.28 12.37 0.25
CA LEU A 30 11.69 11.90 1.56
C LEU A 30 10.60 11.06 2.25
N ALA A 31 9.34 11.50 2.22
CA ALA A 31 8.23 10.73 2.80
C ALA A 31 7.96 9.44 2.01
N ALA A 32 8.17 9.45 0.69
CA ALA A 32 8.07 8.27 -0.16
C ALA A 32 9.12 7.23 0.24
N VAL A 33 10.39 7.63 0.30
CA VAL A 33 11.51 6.73 0.63
C VAL A 33 11.45 6.26 2.07
N ALA A 34 11.28 7.18 3.03
CA ALA A 34 11.20 6.82 4.44
C ALA A 34 9.99 5.93 4.73
N GLY A 35 8.82 6.27 4.19
CA GLY A 35 7.61 5.47 4.37
C GLY A 35 7.71 4.09 3.73
N ALA A 36 8.29 4.00 2.52
CA ALA A 36 8.55 2.72 1.86
C ALA A 36 9.49 1.83 2.68
N LEU A 37 10.62 2.37 3.12
CA LEU A 37 11.60 1.61 3.92
C LEU A 37 11.02 1.20 5.27
N LEU A 38 10.34 2.10 5.98
CA LEU A 38 9.73 1.79 7.28
C LEU A 38 8.63 0.73 7.15
N TRP A 39 7.75 0.85 6.14
CA TRP A 39 6.68 -0.11 5.91
C TRP A 39 7.25 -1.48 5.49
N GLY A 40 8.23 -1.49 4.59
CA GLY A 40 8.95 -2.71 4.20
C GLY A 40 9.66 -3.38 5.38
N LEU A 41 10.45 -2.64 6.14
CA LEU A 41 11.16 -3.16 7.32
C LEU A 41 10.19 -3.73 8.35
N PHE A 42 9.09 -3.04 8.62
CA PHE A 42 8.07 -3.52 9.54
C PHE A 42 7.46 -4.84 9.05
N LEU A 43 7.06 -4.94 7.78
CA LEU A 43 6.46 -6.16 7.24
C LEU A 43 7.46 -7.32 7.15
N GLY A 44 8.72 -7.05 6.82
CA GLY A 44 9.79 -8.05 6.85
C GLY A 44 10.05 -8.56 8.27
N ALA A 45 10.14 -7.66 9.26
CA ALA A 45 10.32 -8.02 10.67
C ALA A 45 9.11 -8.81 11.21
N ASN A 46 7.89 -8.39 10.87
CA ASN A 46 6.67 -9.11 11.22
C ASN A 46 6.67 -10.53 10.61
N ALA A 47 7.08 -10.67 9.34
CA ALA A 47 7.18 -11.98 8.70
C ALA A 47 8.26 -12.85 9.37
N TRP A 48 9.39 -12.27 9.75
CA TRP A 48 10.44 -12.97 10.49
C TRP A 48 9.90 -13.51 11.82
N VAL A 49 9.25 -12.66 12.62
CA VAL A 49 8.60 -13.05 13.89
C VAL A 49 7.57 -14.16 13.67
N PHE A 50 6.68 -14.02 12.69
CA PHE A 50 5.68 -15.05 12.42
C PHE A 50 6.32 -16.40 12.09
N LEU A 51 7.35 -16.42 11.23
CA LEU A 51 8.00 -17.64 10.77
C LEU A 51 8.84 -18.30 11.87
N THR A 52 9.45 -17.53 12.79
CA THR A 52 10.15 -18.11 13.95
C THR A 52 9.18 -18.81 14.89
N PHE A 53 8.03 -18.19 15.20
CA PHE A 53 7.00 -18.79 16.04
C PHE A 53 6.27 -19.97 15.36
N ALA A 54 6.22 -20.00 14.03
CA ALA A 54 5.67 -21.12 13.27
C ALA A 54 6.64 -22.31 13.12
N GLU A 55 7.77 -22.31 13.82
CA GLU A 55 8.83 -23.34 13.78
C GLU A 55 9.32 -23.69 12.36
N TRP A 56 9.38 -22.71 11.46
CA TRP A 56 9.88 -22.95 10.11
C TRP A 56 11.37 -23.31 10.12
N ARG A 57 11.70 -24.52 9.66
CA ARG A 57 13.02 -25.13 9.87
C ARG A 57 14.09 -24.82 8.82
N THR A 58 13.78 -24.09 7.75
CA THR A 58 14.74 -23.85 6.66
C THR A 58 15.15 -22.38 6.58
N PRO A 59 16.33 -22.00 7.13
CA PRO A 59 16.75 -20.60 7.21
C PRO A 59 16.77 -19.88 5.86
N SER A 60 17.25 -20.53 4.80
CA SER A 60 17.31 -19.94 3.45
C SER A 60 15.92 -19.60 2.88
N ARG A 61 14.92 -20.46 3.10
CA ARG A 61 13.54 -20.22 2.66
C ARG A 61 12.86 -19.14 3.50
N MET A 62 13.15 -19.13 4.80
CA MET A 62 12.67 -18.08 5.70
C MET A 62 13.18 -16.71 5.26
N THR A 63 14.48 -16.57 4.97
CA THR A 63 15.06 -15.32 4.45
C THR A 63 14.37 -14.88 3.15
N ALA A 64 14.12 -15.81 2.21
CA ALA A 64 13.42 -15.49 0.97
C ALA A 64 12.01 -14.92 1.21
N LEU A 65 11.25 -15.48 2.16
CA LEU A 65 9.95 -14.95 2.53
C LEU A 65 10.04 -13.61 3.24
N VAL A 66 10.97 -13.43 4.17
CA VAL A 66 11.19 -12.14 4.85
C VAL A 66 11.47 -11.05 3.81
N LEU A 67 12.35 -11.33 2.84
CA LEU A 67 12.63 -10.41 1.73
C LEU A 67 11.41 -10.16 0.84
N LEU A 68 10.59 -11.18 0.58
CA LEU A 68 9.35 -11.05 -0.18
C LEU A 68 8.38 -10.06 0.50
N PHE A 69 8.18 -10.18 1.82
CA PHE A 69 7.32 -9.26 2.57
C PHE A 69 7.94 -7.86 2.67
N PHE A 70 9.26 -7.76 2.86
CA PHE A 70 9.98 -6.49 2.85
C PHE A 70 9.83 -5.73 1.54
N LEU A 71 10.10 -6.39 0.40
CA LEU A 71 9.97 -5.79 -0.92
C LEU A 71 8.51 -5.46 -1.24
N GLY A 72 7.60 -6.35 -0.87
CA GLY A 72 6.17 -6.15 -1.01
C GLY A 72 5.70 -4.88 -0.31
N GLY A 73 6.10 -4.68 0.96
CA GLY A 73 5.83 -3.44 1.70
C GLY A 73 6.48 -2.22 1.08
N THR A 74 7.76 -2.31 0.74
CA THR A 74 8.53 -1.20 0.16
C THR A 74 7.88 -0.65 -1.11
N ILE A 75 7.45 -1.55 -2.01
CA ILE A 75 6.78 -1.17 -3.27
C ILE A 75 5.33 -0.74 -3.01
N ALA A 76 4.63 -1.41 -2.09
CA ALA A 76 3.23 -1.13 -1.81
C ALA A 76 3.00 0.25 -1.17
N PHE A 77 3.93 0.78 -0.37
CA PHE A 77 3.72 2.05 0.31
C PHE A 77 3.46 3.24 -0.63
N PRO A 78 4.33 3.55 -1.63
CA PRO A 78 4.07 4.64 -2.57
C PRO A 78 2.81 4.40 -3.39
N LEU A 79 2.53 3.16 -3.79
CA LEU A 79 1.30 2.80 -4.53
C LEU A 79 0.04 3.00 -3.67
N GLY A 80 0.10 2.62 -2.39
CA GLY A 80 -0.96 2.82 -1.40
C GLY A 80 -1.25 4.30 -1.17
N HIS A 81 -0.20 5.14 -1.13
CA HIS A 81 -0.37 6.59 -1.07
C HIS A 81 -1.09 7.13 -2.31
N ILE A 82 -0.64 6.75 -3.51
CA ILE A 82 -1.28 7.17 -4.78
C ILE A 82 -2.75 6.73 -4.79
N ALA A 83 -3.03 5.46 -4.47
CA ALA A 83 -4.39 4.93 -4.40
C ALA A 83 -5.25 5.66 -3.37
N TYR A 84 -4.71 5.99 -2.19
CA TYR A 84 -5.41 6.80 -1.19
C TYR A 84 -5.77 8.18 -1.73
N ARG A 85 -4.85 8.85 -2.43
CA ARG A 85 -5.10 10.18 -3.02
C ARG A 85 -6.18 10.14 -4.09
N LEU A 86 -6.26 9.06 -4.87
CA LEU A 86 -7.28 8.86 -5.91
C LEU A 86 -8.66 8.50 -5.34
N THR A 87 -8.72 7.77 -4.22
CA THR A 87 -9.96 7.22 -3.66
C THR A 87 -10.59 8.11 -2.60
N SER A 88 -9.79 8.83 -1.83
CA SER A 88 -10.31 9.74 -0.82
C SER A 88 -10.88 10.99 -1.54
N ARG A 89 -12.20 11.11 -1.62
CA ARG A 89 -12.91 12.22 -2.28
C ARG A 89 -13.62 13.15 -1.31
N ARG A 90 -13.87 12.68 -0.09
CA ARG A 90 -14.58 13.39 0.98
C ARG A 90 -13.61 13.78 2.08
N ASP A 91 -13.91 14.87 2.77
CA ASP A 91 -13.04 15.44 3.82
C ASP A 91 -13.41 14.99 5.25
N THR A 92 -14.34 14.04 5.40
CA THR A 92 -14.62 13.44 6.71
C THR A 92 -13.48 12.50 7.13
N VAL A 93 -13.25 12.39 8.44
CA VAL A 93 -12.19 11.57 9.01
C VAL A 93 -12.40 10.09 8.68
N GLU A 94 -13.65 9.62 8.74
CA GLU A 94 -14.06 8.24 8.46
C GLU A 94 -13.81 7.86 7.00
N ALA A 95 -14.13 8.76 6.07
CA ALA A 95 -13.92 8.51 4.64
C ALA A 95 -12.42 8.45 4.30
N ARG A 96 -11.60 9.27 4.99
CA ARG A 96 -10.15 9.26 4.83
C ARG A 96 -9.52 8.01 5.44
N PHE A 97 -9.98 7.59 6.62
CA PHE A 97 -9.58 6.34 7.22
C PHE A 97 -9.88 5.16 6.30
N ALA A 98 -11.13 5.03 5.83
CA ALA A 98 -11.55 3.93 4.97
C ALA A 98 -10.76 3.90 3.65
N ALA A 99 -10.55 5.06 3.02
CA ALA A 99 -9.76 5.18 1.80
C ALA A 99 -8.30 4.78 2.04
N ALA A 100 -7.68 5.22 3.14
CA ALA A 100 -6.30 4.88 3.48
C ALA A 100 -6.18 3.38 3.78
N PHE A 101 -7.04 2.87 4.67
CA PHE A 101 -7.06 1.46 5.06
C PHE A 101 -7.19 0.55 3.83
N LEU A 102 -8.19 0.79 2.98
CA LEU A 102 -8.40 -0.02 1.78
C LEU A 102 -7.24 0.11 0.79
N SER A 103 -6.74 1.32 0.56
CA SER A 103 -5.67 1.56 -0.41
C SER A 103 -4.36 0.88 0.01
N PHE A 104 -3.96 1.04 1.27
CA PHE A 104 -2.75 0.39 1.80
C PHE A 104 -2.93 -1.12 1.93
N ALA A 105 -4.11 -1.62 2.32
CA ALA A 105 -4.39 -3.05 2.38
C ALA A 105 -4.27 -3.71 1.00
N VAL A 106 -5.00 -3.19 0.02
CA VAL A 106 -5.04 -3.75 -1.34
C VAL A 106 -3.66 -3.67 -1.99
N MET A 107 -2.95 -2.54 -1.87
CA MET A 107 -1.61 -2.42 -2.45
C MET A 107 -0.60 -3.34 -1.74
N THR A 108 -0.65 -3.44 -0.41
CA THR A 108 0.26 -4.33 0.34
C THR A 108 0.03 -5.79 -0.02
N ILE A 109 -1.22 -6.26 0.06
CA ILE A 109 -1.56 -7.65 -0.25
C ILE A 109 -1.32 -7.94 -1.73
N GLY A 110 -1.79 -7.07 -2.63
CA GLY A 110 -1.70 -7.27 -4.07
C GLY A 110 -0.26 -7.30 -4.58
N VAL A 111 0.59 -6.38 -4.12
CA VAL A 111 2.01 -6.35 -4.51
C VAL A 111 2.74 -7.57 -3.96
N THR A 112 2.60 -7.89 -2.66
CA THR A 112 3.28 -9.07 -2.09
C THR A 112 2.80 -10.37 -2.75
N ALA A 113 1.50 -10.52 -3.00
CA ALA A 113 0.94 -11.67 -3.71
C ALA A 113 1.42 -11.74 -5.17
N GLY A 114 1.55 -10.59 -5.85
CA GLY A 114 2.08 -10.50 -7.20
C GLY A 114 3.55 -10.90 -7.28
N LEU A 115 4.39 -10.42 -6.35
CA LEU A 115 5.78 -10.85 -6.23
C LEU A 115 5.89 -12.35 -5.95
N TYR A 116 5.05 -12.86 -5.05
CA TYR A 116 4.97 -14.29 -4.75
C TYR A 116 4.61 -15.09 -6.01
N ALA A 117 3.57 -14.68 -6.73
CA ALA A 117 3.12 -15.34 -7.96
C ALA A 117 4.18 -15.28 -9.07
N LEU A 118 4.93 -14.17 -9.17
CA LEU A 118 6.05 -14.06 -10.10
C LEU A 118 7.16 -15.06 -9.76
N GLN A 119 7.57 -15.14 -8.49
CA GLN A 119 8.58 -16.10 -8.04
C GLN A 119 8.11 -17.55 -8.25
N TYR A 120 6.84 -17.83 -7.93
CA TYR A 120 6.23 -19.13 -8.14
C TYR A 120 6.24 -19.51 -9.63
N ARG A 121 5.80 -18.60 -10.51
CA ARG A 121 5.82 -18.80 -11.97
C ARG A 121 7.23 -18.94 -12.54
N LEU A 122 8.23 -18.28 -11.97
CA LEU A 122 9.63 -18.45 -12.38
C LEU A 122 10.15 -19.85 -12.05
N TYR A 123 9.80 -20.38 -10.88
CA TYR A 123 10.13 -21.75 -10.50
C TYR A 123 9.45 -22.77 -11.44
N TYR A 124 8.18 -22.55 -11.76
CA TYR A 124 7.42 -23.48 -12.62
C TYR A 124 7.66 -23.32 -14.13
N ALA A 125 8.41 -22.29 -14.54
CA ALA A 125 8.66 -21.93 -15.93
C ALA A 125 9.19 -23.08 -16.80
N GLN A 126 10.06 -23.91 -16.23
CA GLN A 126 10.77 -24.98 -16.93
C GLN A 126 9.85 -26.13 -17.36
N TRP A 127 8.66 -26.25 -16.77
CA TRP A 127 7.66 -27.24 -17.14
C TRP A 127 6.57 -26.68 -18.05
N HIS A 128 6.71 -25.43 -18.51
CA HIS A 128 5.76 -24.86 -19.44
C HIS A 128 6.10 -25.26 -20.88
N GLY A 129 5.06 -25.37 -21.72
CA GLY A 129 5.18 -25.58 -23.16
C GLY A 129 5.88 -24.41 -23.89
N SER A 130 5.92 -24.46 -25.22
CA SER A 130 6.56 -23.40 -26.02
C SER A 130 5.91 -22.04 -25.78
N PHE A 131 6.73 -20.98 -25.71
CA PHE A 131 6.27 -19.63 -25.38
C PHE A 131 5.12 -19.19 -26.29
N LEU A 132 4.04 -18.71 -25.68
CA LEU A 132 2.79 -18.28 -26.34
C LEU A 132 2.00 -19.37 -27.09
N SER A 133 2.32 -20.65 -26.89
CA SER A 133 1.39 -21.73 -27.25
C SER A 133 0.14 -21.71 -26.36
N VAL A 134 -0.94 -22.34 -26.83
CA VAL A 134 -2.18 -22.49 -26.02
C VAL A 134 -1.88 -23.19 -24.70
N GLU A 135 -1.05 -24.23 -24.72
CA GLU A 135 -0.58 -24.94 -23.52
C GLU A 135 0.12 -24.00 -22.55
N TRP A 136 1.08 -23.20 -23.03
CA TRP A 136 1.81 -22.24 -22.21
C TRP A 136 0.89 -21.21 -21.57
N VAL A 137 -0.09 -20.69 -22.31
CA VAL A 137 -1.05 -19.71 -21.79
C VAL A 137 -1.89 -20.32 -20.67
N LEU A 138 -2.40 -21.54 -20.86
CA LEU A 138 -3.16 -22.24 -19.82
C LEU A 138 -2.29 -22.50 -18.59
N GLN A 139 -1.08 -23.02 -18.75
CA GLN A 139 -0.15 -23.27 -17.65
C GLN A 139 0.20 -21.98 -16.90
N PHE A 140 0.45 -20.88 -17.62
CA PHE A 140 0.72 -19.58 -17.01
C PHE A 140 -0.46 -19.12 -16.14
N VAL A 141 -1.68 -19.14 -16.68
CA VAL A 141 -2.90 -18.72 -15.97
C VAL A 141 -3.11 -19.57 -14.71
N PHE A 142 -3.08 -20.90 -14.82
CA PHE A 142 -3.32 -21.79 -13.68
C PHE A 142 -2.20 -21.73 -12.64
N THR A 143 -0.94 -21.61 -13.06
CA THR A 143 0.20 -21.46 -12.14
C THR A 143 0.09 -20.15 -11.35
N THR A 144 -0.22 -19.04 -12.02
CA THR A 144 -0.41 -17.75 -11.36
C THR A 144 -1.63 -17.76 -10.44
N ALA A 145 -2.77 -18.31 -10.89
CA ALA A 145 -3.98 -18.42 -10.07
C ALA A 145 -3.75 -19.29 -8.82
N GLY A 146 -3.08 -20.43 -8.98
CA GLY A 146 -2.70 -21.31 -7.87
C GLY A 146 -1.81 -20.61 -6.86
N ALA A 147 -0.82 -19.83 -7.32
CA ALA A 147 0.04 -19.04 -6.44
C ALA A 147 -0.74 -17.97 -5.65
N LEU A 148 -1.64 -17.23 -6.31
CA LEU A 148 -2.47 -16.22 -5.66
C LEU A 148 -3.40 -16.85 -4.61
N TYR A 149 -4.01 -17.99 -4.93
CA TYR A 149 -4.83 -18.76 -3.98
C TYR A 149 -4.00 -19.24 -2.78
N GLN A 150 -2.82 -19.81 -3.02
CA GLN A 150 -1.93 -20.26 -1.96
C GLN A 150 -1.51 -19.10 -1.04
N PHE A 151 -1.20 -17.94 -1.62
CA PHE A 151 -0.90 -16.74 -0.85
C PHE A 151 -2.11 -16.27 -0.02
N ALA A 152 -3.31 -16.29 -0.60
CA ALA A 152 -4.52 -15.91 0.12
C ALA A 152 -4.78 -16.81 1.34
N VAL A 153 -4.59 -18.14 1.20
CA VAL A 153 -4.88 -19.09 2.29
C VAL A 153 -3.79 -19.10 3.37
N VAL A 154 -2.52 -19.05 2.96
CA VAL A 154 -1.37 -19.23 3.87
C VAL A 154 -0.63 -17.91 4.10
N GLY A 155 -0.32 -17.18 3.04
CA GLY A 155 0.45 -15.93 3.10
C GLY A 155 -0.24 -14.82 3.89
N LEU A 156 -1.57 -14.69 3.81
CA LEU A 156 -2.29 -13.66 4.56
C LEU A 156 -2.11 -13.77 6.09
N ARG A 157 -1.93 -15.00 6.60
CA ARG A 157 -1.75 -15.24 8.05
C ARG A 157 -0.50 -14.58 8.59
N VAL A 158 0.52 -14.43 7.75
CA VAL A 158 1.79 -13.79 8.11
C VAL A 158 1.58 -12.33 8.52
N TYR A 159 0.56 -11.64 7.99
CA TYR A 159 0.26 -10.25 8.39
C TYR A 159 -0.36 -10.14 9.80
N PHE A 160 -0.75 -11.24 10.45
CA PHE A 160 -1.47 -11.17 11.73
C PHE A 160 -0.57 -11.54 12.92
N PRO A 161 -0.78 -10.89 14.08
CA PRO A 161 -1.67 -9.74 14.30
C PRO A 161 -1.03 -8.38 13.96
N TRP A 162 0.31 -8.29 13.91
CA TRP A 162 1.01 -7.02 13.96
C TRP A 162 0.99 -6.24 12.64
N GLY A 163 1.04 -6.92 11.49
CA GLY A 163 0.79 -6.32 10.18
C GLY A 163 -0.57 -5.62 10.09
N PHE A 164 -1.63 -6.28 10.57
CA PHE A 164 -2.97 -5.71 10.63
C PHE A 164 -3.04 -4.50 11.57
N ALA A 165 -2.46 -4.59 12.77
CA ALA A 165 -2.42 -3.47 13.72
C ALA A 165 -1.67 -2.26 13.14
N ALA A 166 -0.53 -2.47 12.47
CA ALA A 166 0.23 -1.40 11.85
C ALA A 166 -0.52 -0.76 10.67
N LEU A 167 -1.26 -1.54 9.88
CA LEU A 167 -2.12 -1.02 8.82
C LEU A 167 -3.20 -0.11 9.40
N PHE A 168 -3.82 -0.52 10.52
CA PHE A 168 -4.82 0.29 11.21
C PHE A 168 -4.23 1.61 11.71
N LEU A 169 -3.05 1.58 12.35
CA LEU A 169 -2.34 2.78 12.80
C LEU A 169 -1.95 3.71 11.64
N LEU A 170 -1.50 3.13 10.52
CA LEU A 170 -1.19 3.88 9.31
C LEU A 170 -2.44 4.58 8.77
N ALA A 171 -3.57 3.88 8.70
CA ALA A 171 -4.83 4.46 8.27
C ALA A 171 -5.31 5.58 9.19
N LEU A 172 -5.18 5.44 10.52
CA LEU A 172 -5.46 6.50 11.48
C LEU A 172 -4.56 7.73 11.25
N HIS A 173 -3.26 7.51 11.00
CA HIS A 173 -2.32 8.59 10.71
C HIS A 173 -2.73 9.39 9.46
N TYR A 174 -3.17 8.69 8.41
CA TYR A 174 -3.69 9.32 7.19
C TYR A 174 -5.05 9.99 7.37
N ALA A 175 -5.87 9.53 8.32
CA ALA A 175 -7.17 10.12 8.68
C ALA A 175 -7.04 11.35 9.59
N ALA A 176 -5.96 11.46 10.37
CA ALA A 176 -5.70 12.58 11.26
C ALA A 176 -5.21 13.85 10.54
N LYS A 177 -4.51 13.73 9.40
CA LYS A 177 -3.86 14.87 8.70
C LYS A 177 -4.76 15.60 7.68
N PRO A 178 -5.33 16.79 7.97
CA PRO A 178 -6.17 17.51 7.01
C PRO A 178 -5.51 17.63 5.64
N ARG A 179 -6.33 17.56 4.58
CA ARG A 179 -5.89 17.46 3.18
C ARG A 179 -5.34 18.75 2.62
#